data_AF-A0A7Z9P3F7-F1
#
_entry.id   AF-A0A7Z9P3F7-F1
#
_cell.length_a   1.000
_cell.length_b   1.000
_cell.length_c   1.000
_cell.angle_alpha   90.00
_cell.angle_beta   90.00
_cell.angle_gamma   90.00
#
_symmetry.space_group_name_H-M   'P 1'
#
loop_
_entity.id
_entity.type
_entity.pdbx_description
1 polymer ?
#
loop_
_entity_poly.entity_id
_entity_poly.type
_entity_poly.pdbx_seq_one_letter_code
_entity_poly.pdbx_strand_id
1 'polypeptide(L)'
;MNNIRRYIGLILILAFAGGISWWSAERESSVSSHVQHEVVKLIPLFHVDPSFINNIIIDPIIKPTLANSLSVVYLKSKEFGGDYAVIVTSGDNDKYGDGTATHVAVFQINEEEVAGLRIICNSDTGPLLIAGAWTQ
;
A
#
# COMPACT_ATOMS: atom_id res chain seq x y z
N MET A 1 1.98 42.66 30.34
CA MET A 1 1.26 41.66 29.53
C MET A 1 1.81 40.28 29.91
N ASN A 2 1.07 39.52 30.72
CA ASN A 2 1.62 38.47 31.59
C ASN A 2 2.24 37.30 30.82
N ASN A 3 3.52 37.00 31.10
CA ASN A 3 4.27 35.87 30.55
C ASN A 3 3.49 34.54 30.67
N ILE A 4 2.70 34.36 31.73
CA ILE A 4 1.82 33.20 31.95
C ILE A 4 0.80 32.99 30.82
N ARG A 5 0.16 34.05 30.30
CA ARG A 5 -0.79 33.94 29.18
C ARG A 5 -0.10 33.53 27.89
N ARG A 6 1.17 33.93 27.72
CA ARG A 6 2.02 33.55 26.59
C ARG A 6 2.42 32.07 26.63
N TYR A 7 2.79 31.56 27.82
CA TYR A 7 3.10 30.14 28.01
C TYR A 7 1.87 29.24 27.82
N ILE A 8 0.70 29.64 28.33
CA ILE A 8 -0.55 28.88 28.12
C ILE A 8 -0.90 28.79 26.63
N GLY A 9 -0.76 29.89 25.88
CA GLY A 9 -0.98 29.90 24.44
C GLY A 9 -0.01 28.97 23.69
N LEU A 10 1.27 28.97 24.07
CA LEU A 10 2.27 28.07 23.48
C LEU A 10 1.99 26.59 23.75
N ILE A 11 1.57 26.25 24.97
CA ILE A 11 1.21 24.87 25.33
C ILE A 11 0.01 24.38 24.51
N LEU A 12 -1.01 25.23 24.32
CA LEU A 12 -2.17 24.88 23.50
C LEU A 12 -1.79 24.62 22.03
N ILE A 13 -0.91 25.45 21.45
CA ILE A 13 -0.43 25.26 20.06
C ILE A 13 0.34 23.94 19.94
N LEU A 14 1.24 23.65 20.88
CA LEU A 14 2.02 22.40 20.86
C LEU A 14 1.13 21.16 21.04
N ALA A 15 0.16 21.22 21.94
CA ALA A 15 -0.79 20.13 22.14
C ALA A 15 -1.65 19.89 20.89
N PHE A 16 -2.09 20.95 20.22
CA PHE A 16 -2.87 20.84 19.00
C PHE A 16 -2.06 20.28 17.83
N ALA A 17 -0.83 20.77 17.64
CA ALA A 17 0.10 20.25 16.63
C ALA A 17 0.41 18.77 16.87
N GLY A 18 0.75 18.40 18.11
CA GLY A 18 1.01 17.00 18.47
C GLY A 18 -0.21 16.10 18.27
N GLY A 19 -1.41 16.59 18.57
CA GLY A 19 -2.66 15.86 18.34
C GLY A 19 -2.92 15.60 16.85
N ILE A 20 -2.72 16.62 15.99
CA ILE A 20 -2.87 16.46 14.54
C ILE A 20 -1.82 15.49 13.99
N SER A 21 -0.56 15.63 14.41
CA SER A 21 0.53 14.75 13.96
C SER A 21 0.29 13.29 14.36
N TRP A 22 -0.14 13.02 15.60
CA TRP A 22 -0.52 11.67 16.03
C TRP A 22 -1.68 11.16 15.18
N TRP A 23 -2.77 11.91 15.10
CA TRP A 23 -3.96 11.48 14.36
C TRP A 23 -3.68 11.17 12.89
N SER A 24 -2.79 11.95 12.26
CA SER A 24 -2.31 11.69 10.90
C SER A 24 -1.53 10.38 10.80
N ALA A 25 -0.57 10.15 11.71
CA ALA A 25 0.24 8.94 11.72
C ALA A 25 -0.59 7.67 11.99
N GLU A 26 -1.57 7.75 12.89
CA GLU A 26 -2.48 6.63 13.19
C GLU A 26 -3.30 6.24 11.95
N ARG A 27 -3.83 7.23 11.23
CA ARG A 27 -4.56 6.97 9.98
C ARG A 27 -3.67 6.34 8.91
N GLU A 28 -2.48 6.89 8.68
CA GLU A 28 -1.55 6.33 7.70
C GLU A 28 -1.17 4.88 8.03
N SER A 29 -0.95 4.59 9.31
CA SER A 29 -0.67 3.22 9.78
C SER A 29 -1.86 2.28 9.56
N SER A 30 -3.08 2.74 9.84
CA SER A 30 -4.30 1.94 9.61
C SER A 30 -4.50 1.61 8.13
N VAL A 31 -4.36 2.60 7.24
CA VAL A 31 -4.52 2.41 5.78
C VAL A 31 -3.44 1.48 5.23
N SER A 32 -2.17 1.67 5.62
CA SER A 32 -1.08 0.78 5.18
C SER A 32 -1.30 -0.67 5.62
N SER A 33 -1.75 -0.88 6.87
CA SER A 33 -2.10 -2.22 7.38
C SER A 33 -3.27 -2.83 6.61
N HIS A 34 -4.29 -2.03 6.26
CA HIS A 34 -5.41 -2.48 5.45
C HIS A 34 -4.95 -2.89 4.04
N VAL A 35 -4.15 -2.05 3.38
CA VAL A 35 -3.57 -2.34 2.07
C VAL A 35 -2.75 -3.62 2.11
N GLN A 36 -1.90 -3.80 3.11
CA GLN A 36 -1.08 -5.01 3.25
C GLN A 36 -1.96 -6.26 3.37
N HIS A 37 -3.00 -6.20 4.20
CA HIS A 37 -3.91 -7.31 4.42
C HIS A 37 -4.69 -7.70 3.14
N GLU A 38 -5.14 -6.71 2.37
CA GLU A 38 -5.84 -6.96 1.10
C GLU A 38 -4.89 -7.46 0.00
N VAL A 39 -3.68 -6.90 -0.11
CA VAL A 39 -2.70 -7.30 -1.12
C VAL A 39 -2.25 -8.75 -0.94
N VAL A 40 -2.06 -9.21 0.30
CA VAL A 40 -1.71 -10.61 0.58
C VAL A 40 -2.76 -11.57 0.01
N LYS A 41 -4.05 -11.19 0.00
CA LYS A 41 -5.13 -12.03 -0.53
C LYS A 41 -5.20 -12.04 -2.06
N LEU A 42 -4.61 -11.06 -2.75
CA LEU A 42 -4.73 -10.94 -4.21
C LEU A 42 -4.18 -12.16 -4.95
N ILE A 43 -3.08 -12.73 -4.48
CA ILE A 43 -2.43 -13.89 -5.12
C ILE A 43 -3.33 -15.14 -5.08
N PRO A 44 -3.80 -15.62 -3.91
CA PRO A 44 -4.70 -16.78 -3.88
C PRO A 44 -6.03 -16.50 -4.59
N LEU A 45 -6.58 -15.28 -4.48
CA LEU A 45 -7.81 -14.91 -5.19
C LEU A 45 -7.63 -14.95 -6.72
N PHE A 46 -6.51 -14.44 -7.22
CA PHE A 46 -6.17 -14.50 -8.65
C PHE A 46 -6.05 -15.92 -9.16
N HIS A 47 -5.46 -16.81 -8.36
CA HIS A 47 -5.30 -18.20 -8.75
C HIS A 47 -6.64 -18.94 -8.82
N VAL A 48 -7.60 -18.60 -7.94
CA VAL A 48 -8.94 -19.19 -7.92
C VAL A 48 -9.83 -18.61 -9.02
N ASP A 49 -9.83 -17.29 -9.19
CA ASP A 49 -10.62 -16.58 -10.19
C ASP A 49 -9.81 -15.44 -10.81
N PRO A 50 -9.15 -15.67 -11.96
CA PRO A 50 -8.36 -14.64 -12.65
C PRO A 50 -9.18 -13.43 -13.12
N SER A 51 -10.51 -13.55 -13.19
CA SER A 51 -11.38 -12.47 -13.68
C SER A 51 -11.58 -11.36 -12.64
N PHE A 52 -11.31 -11.63 -11.36
CA PHE A 52 -11.50 -10.68 -10.26
C PHE A 52 -10.68 -9.39 -10.44
N ILE A 53 -9.50 -9.47 -11.10
CA ILE A 53 -8.62 -8.31 -11.30
C ILE A 53 -9.30 -7.19 -12.06
N ASN A 54 -10.31 -7.50 -12.89
CA ASN A 54 -11.05 -6.49 -13.64
C ASN A 54 -11.82 -5.52 -12.73
N ASN A 55 -12.12 -5.92 -11.49
CA ASN A 55 -12.87 -5.12 -10.54
C ASN A 55 -11.98 -4.19 -9.70
N ILE A 56 -10.66 -4.40 -9.73
CA ILE A 56 -9.70 -3.67 -8.90
C ILE A 56 -8.72 -2.83 -9.72
N ILE A 57 -8.62 -3.03 -11.04
CA ILE A 57 -7.75 -2.23 -11.90
C ILE A 57 -8.41 -0.89 -12.26
N ILE A 58 -7.60 0.17 -12.31
CA ILE A 58 -8.05 1.49 -12.77
C ILE A 58 -8.09 1.56 -14.29
N ASP A 59 -7.06 1.01 -14.95
CA ASP A 59 -6.91 1.00 -16.40
C ASP A 59 -6.82 -0.44 -16.93
N PRO A 60 -7.62 -0.86 -17.91
CA PRO A 60 -7.47 -2.16 -18.57
C PRO A 60 -6.06 -2.45 -19.11
N ILE A 61 -5.26 -1.42 -19.44
CA ILE A 61 -3.90 -1.58 -19.97
C ILE A 61 -2.94 -2.25 -18.98
N ILE A 62 -3.16 -2.10 -17.68
CA ILE A 62 -2.30 -2.70 -16.65
C ILE A 62 -2.64 -4.17 -16.37
N LYS A 63 -3.79 -4.65 -16.85
CA LYS A 63 -4.26 -6.03 -16.64
C LYS A 63 -3.22 -7.11 -16.96
N PRO A 64 -2.58 -7.15 -18.15
CA PRO A 64 -1.58 -8.17 -18.45
C PRO A 64 -0.38 -8.11 -17.51
N THR A 65 0.09 -6.90 -17.16
CA THR A 65 1.22 -6.71 -16.26
C THR A 65 0.89 -7.12 -14.83
N LEU A 66 -0.32 -6.81 -14.35
CA LEU A 66 -0.83 -7.24 -13.05
C LEU A 66 -0.96 -8.76 -12.98
N ALA A 67 -1.59 -9.37 -13.98
CA ALA A 67 -1.74 -10.82 -14.07
C ALA A 67 -0.38 -11.53 -14.06
N ASN A 68 0.59 -11.01 -14.83
CA ASN A 68 1.95 -11.53 -14.83
C ASN A 68 2.60 -11.41 -13.45
N SER A 69 2.50 -10.25 -12.81
CA SER A 69 3.08 -10.00 -11.49
C SER A 69 2.55 -10.97 -10.43
N LEU A 70 1.21 -11.14 -10.36
CA LEU A 70 0.58 -12.08 -9.42
C LEU A 70 0.95 -13.53 -9.72
N SER A 71 1.02 -13.91 -11.00
CA SER A 71 1.44 -15.25 -11.44
C SER A 71 2.89 -15.56 -11.07
N VAL A 72 3.81 -14.62 -11.31
CA VAL A 72 5.24 -14.78 -10.99
C VAL A 72 5.44 -14.95 -9.49
N VAL A 73 4.76 -14.14 -8.66
CA VAL A 73 4.85 -14.29 -7.20
C VAL A 73 4.28 -15.64 -6.76
N TYR A 74 3.15 -16.08 -7.33
CA TYR A 74 2.60 -17.40 -7.02
C TYR A 74 3.60 -18.53 -7.35
N LEU A 75 4.17 -18.52 -8.56
CA LEU A 75 5.11 -19.54 -8.99
C LEU A 75 6.39 -19.55 -8.14
N LYS A 76 7.01 -18.39 -7.92
CA LYS A 76 8.19 -18.30 -7.05
C LYS A 76 7.86 -18.72 -5.61
N SER A 77 6.68 -18.34 -5.09
CA SER A 77 6.31 -18.75 -3.73
C SER A 77 6.25 -20.27 -3.61
N LYS A 78 5.69 -20.96 -4.62
CA LYS A 78 5.67 -22.43 -4.66
C LYS A 78 7.06 -23.06 -4.73
N GLU A 79 7.98 -22.45 -5.46
CA GLU A 79 9.37 -22.91 -5.56
C GLU A 79 10.09 -22.84 -4.21
N PHE A 80 9.83 -21.80 -3.41
CA PHE A 80 10.52 -21.54 -2.13
C PHE A 80 9.76 -22.00 -0.87
N GLY A 81 8.70 -22.80 -1.01
CA GLY A 81 8.00 -23.41 0.13
C GLY A 81 6.66 -22.76 0.53
N GLY A 82 6.16 -21.82 -0.25
CA GLY A 82 4.81 -21.26 -0.17
C GLY A 82 4.72 -19.88 0.48
N ASP A 83 5.82 -19.38 1.06
CA ASP A 83 5.80 -18.13 1.81
C ASP A 83 6.26 -16.94 0.95
N TYR A 84 5.54 -15.84 1.08
CA TYR A 84 5.92 -14.52 0.56
C TYR A 84 5.54 -13.46 1.58
N ALA A 85 6.35 -12.40 1.65
CA ALA A 85 6.05 -11.21 2.42
C ALA A 85 5.51 -10.11 1.50
N VAL A 86 4.65 -9.26 2.05
CA VAL A 86 4.21 -8.03 1.38
C VAL A 86 4.65 -6.85 2.24
N ILE A 87 5.49 -5.99 1.67
CA ILE A 87 5.91 -4.73 2.30
C ILE A 87 5.12 -3.60 1.66
N VAL A 88 4.42 -2.82 2.49
CA VAL A 88 3.66 -1.66 2.04
C VAL A 88 4.33 -0.39 2.52
N THR A 89 4.51 0.55 1.59
CA THR A 89 5.04 1.89 1.85
C THR A 89 4.01 2.92 1.38
N SER A 90 3.92 4.04 2.09
CA SER A 90 3.08 5.16 1.68
C SER A 90 3.77 5.98 0.59
N GLY A 91 2.96 6.62 -0.25
CA GLY A 91 3.41 7.37 -1.42
C GLY A 91 3.44 6.53 -2.70
N ASP A 92 4.14 7.07 -3.70
CA ASP A 92 4.30 6.42 -5.00
C ASP A 92 5.71 5.83 -5.12
N ASN A 93 5.92 4.99 -6.13
CA ASN A 93 7.21 4.40 -6.39
C ASN A 93 8.14 5.42 -7.07
N ASP A 94 9.33 5.65 -6.53
CA ASP A 94 10.27 6.64 -7.10
C ASP A 94 10.71 6.33 -8.55
N LYS A 95 10.69 5.05 -8.95
CA LYS A 95 11.21 4.58 -10.25
C LYS A 95 10.11 4.36 -11.28
N TYR A 96 8.95 3.89 -10.85
CA TYR A 96 7.84 3.47 -11.70
C TYR A 96 6.56 4.29 -11.47
N GLY A 97 6.62 5.30 -10.60
CA GLY A 97 5.52 6.17 -10.22
C GLY A 97 5.23 7.27 -11.25
N ASP A 98 3.97 7.65 -11.33
CA ASP A 98 3.48 8.81 -12.09
C ASP A 98 2.81 9.86 -11.18
N GLY A 99 2.83 9.66 -9.86
CA GLY A 99 2.23 10.51 -8.84
C GLY A 99 0.78 10.15 -8.48
N THR A 100 0.19 9.13 -9.12
CA THR A 100 -1.21 8.73 -8.85
C THR A 100 -1.35 7.76 -7.69
N ALA A 101 -0.30 7.03 -7.30
CA ALA A 101 -0.41 6.03 -6.25
C ALA A 101 -0.31 6.65 -4.86
N THR A 102 -1.12 6.12 -3.95
CA THR A 102 -1.08 6.46 -2.52
C THR A 102 -0.19 5.54 -1.72
N HIS A 103 -0.02 4.31 -2.22
CA HIS A 103 0.75 3.26 -1.58
C HIS A 103 1.46 2.42 -2.63
N VAL A 104 2.58 1.84 -2.23
CA VAL A 104 3.32 0.86 -2.99
C VAL A 104 3.41 -0.42 -2.16
N ALA A 105 2.97 -1.54 -2.75
CA ALA A 105 3.14 -2.86 -2.16
C ALA A 105 4.18 -3.67 -2.94
N VAL A 106 5.16 -4.22 -2.26
CA VAL A 106 6.22 -5.05 -2.84
C VAL A 106 6.12 -6.46 -2.29
N PHE A 107 6.09 -7.44 -3.20
CA PHE A 107 6.15 -8.85 -2.85
C PHE A 107 7.61 -9.27 -2.73
N GLN A 108 7.96 -9.84 -1.58
CA GLN A 108 9.27 -10.38 -1.31
C GLN A 108 9.22 -11.88 -1.04
N ILE A 109 10.20 -12.60 -1.58
CA ILE A 109 10.43 -14.03 -1.32
C ILE A 109 11.90 -14.16 -0.98
N ASN A 110 12.22 -14.71 0.21
CA ASN A 110 13.59 -14.75 0.74
C ASN A 110 14.30 -13.39 0.71
N GLU A 111 13.61 -12.33 1.12
CA GLU A 111 14.12 -10.95 1.15
C GLU A 111 14.38 -10.32 -0.25
N GLU A 112 14.18 -11.08 -1.33
CA GLU A 112 14.30 -10.57 -2.70
C GLU A 112 12.95 -10.04 -3.20
N GLU A 113 12.97 -8.85 -3.80
CA GLU A 113 11.80 -8.29 -4.48
C GLU A 113 11.49 -9.06 -5.76
N VAL A 114 10.24 -9.50 -5.89
CA VAL A 114 9.79 -10.29 -7.05
C VAL A 114 8.87 -9.47 -7.94
N ALA A 115 7.95 -8.73 -7.32
CA ALA A 115 7.00 -7.90 -8.03
C ALA A 115 6.52 -6.75 -7.12
N GLY A 116 5.98 -5.70 -7.73
CA GLY A 116 5.38 -4.61 -6.99
C GLY A 116 4.09 -4.11 -7.62
N LEU A 117 3.28 -3.45 -6.79
CA LEU A 117 1.98 -2.89 -7.11
C LEU A 117 1.94 -1.42 -6.69
N ARG A 118 1.37 -0.60 -7.56
CA ARG A 118 1.01 0.80 -7.28
C ARG A 118 -0.47 0.83 -6.94
N ILE A 119 -0.82 1.37 -5.78
CA ILE A 119 -2.13 1.22 -5.17
C ILE A 119 -2.73 2.59 -4.82
N ILE A 120 -3.99 2.77 -5.16
CA ILE A 120 -4.83 3.88 -4.69
C ILE A 120 -5.77 3.33 -3.62
N CYS A 121 -5.56 3.76 -2.38
CA CYS A 121 -6.39 3.45 -1.23
C CYS A 121 -6.32 4.65 -0.27
N ASN A 122 -7.43 5.37 -0.14
CA ASN A 122 -7.51 6.60 0.66
C ASN A 122 -8.03 6.37 2.10
N SER A 123 -8.56 5.18 2.39
CA SER A 123 -9.09 4.81 3.70
C SER A 123 -9.06 3.30 3.91
N ASP A 124 -9.01 2.90 5.17
CA ASP A 124 -9.01 1.51 5.66
C ASP A 124 -10.35 0.77 5.45
N THR A 125 -11.39 1.50 5.04
CA THR A 125 -12.70 0.95 4.62
C THR A 125 -12.97 1.10 3.13
N GLY A 126 -12.04 1.71 2.39
CA GLY A 126 -12.22 2.06 0.98
C GLY A 126 -11.85 0.90 0.05
N PRO A 127 -12.28 0.93 -1.23
CA PRO A 127 -11.83 -0.05 -2.20
C PRO A 127 -10.34 0.12 -2.48
N LEU A 128 -9.63 -1.00 -2.59
CA LEU A 128 -8.25 -1.04 -3.07
C LEU A 128 -8.24 -1.05 -4.59
N LEU A 129 -7.62 -0.04 -5.20
CA LEU A 129 -7.48 0.07 -6.64
C LEU A 129 -6.02 -0.05 -7.07
N ILE A 130 -5.76 -0.84 -8.10
CA ILE A 130 -4.44 -1.01 -8.69
C ILE A 130 -4.25 -0.01 -9.82
N ALA A 131 -3.28 0.88 -9.66
CA ALA A 131 -2.86 1.86 -10.66
C ALA A 131 -1.72 1.34 -11.54
N GLY A 132 -0.96 0.36 -11.06
CA GLY A 132 0.17 -0.19 -11.80
C GLY A 132 0.73 -1.44 -11.15
N ALA A 133 1.52 -2.18 -11.93
CA ALA A 133 2.22 -3.38 -11.48
C ALA A 133 3.55 -3.51 -12.24
N TRP A 134 4.54 -4.15 -11.62
CA TRP A 134 5.80 -4.49 -12.27
C TRP A 134 6.38 -5.78 -11.68
N THR A 135 7.27 -6.41 -12.44
CA THR A 135 8.09 -7.56 -12.01
C THR A 135 9.56 -7.18 -12.08
N GLN A 136 10.37 -7.77 -11.19
CA GLN A 136 11.84 -7.76 -11.28
C GLN A 136 12.34 -8.84 -12.24
#